data_AF-A0A8C1CW31-F1
#
_entry.id   AF-A0A8C1CW31-F1
#
_cell.length_a   1.000
_cell.length_b   1.000
_cell.length_c   1.000
_cell.angle_alpha   90.00
_cell.angle_beta   90.00
_cell.angle_gamma   90.00
#
_symmetry.space_group_name_H-M   'P 1'
#
loop_
_entity.id
_entity.type
_entity.pdbx_description
1 polymer ?
#
loop_
_entity_poly.entity_id
_entity_poly.type
_entity_poly.pdbx_seq_one_letter_code
_entity_poly.pdbx_strand_id
1 'polypeptide(L)'
;MTHFIVHMEGSGKWPSEPMAIRHVKAAFHICLRELLCNQHNYRCHATPGYLDVWKDGLVFRIQVAYHREPQILRESLTPEGMLIYRDNAEAQALELETLHKPFLTSTLHGLQQQYGCFGVVCRLAKRWLASQFLLEDIREEATDLLVASLFLHPAPFTPPSSPQVGFLRFLHLLSTFDWKNNPLIVNLNGKLTAVEQTDIKNDFVASRESLPTMFIVTPNDKKVSVWTKEAPSVQMLQRAVMLAAESLRVLETRLDSGEKQDMRVAFRPPLEAYDVLIHLDSKQVPLLAKAVDPPVNTFQRGTHGGQPYASGGALPVIDYDPVRLYLSELRDAFGDLALFFYDPYGGTVIAVLWKPNAFEPKPFKTSLMNARRVKVNDDVATTVPNVEAILQDFRIIGEGLVKRLELRTEKWVV
;
A
#
# COMPACT_ATOMS: atom_id res chain seq x y z
N MET A 1 -6.68 11.08 -5.92
CA MET A 1 -7.24 12.08 -4.99
C MET A 1 -6.10 12.61 -4.12
N THR A 2 -6.14 13.88 -3.73
CA THR A 2 -5.09 14.49 -2.90
C THR A 2 -5.62 14.76 -1.51
N HIS A 3 -4.90 14.36 -0.46
CA HIS A 3 -5.32 14.55 0.93
C HIS A 3 -4.63 15.78 1.54
N PHE A 4 -5.36 16.51 2.37
CA PHE A 4 -4.87 17.62 3.17
C PHE A 4 -5.25 17.42 4.64
N ILE A 5 -4.30 17.67 5.52
CA ILE A 5 -4.51 17.73 6.96
C ILE A 5 -4.55 19.21 7.37
N VAL A 6 -5.66 19.63 7.98
CA VAL A 6 -5.84 20.98 8.52
C VAL A 6 -5.76 20.90 10.03
N HIS A 7 -4.66 21.40 10.58
CA HIS A 7 -4.46 21.48 12.03
C HIS A 7 -5.19 22.71 12.58
N MET A 8 -6.05 22.49 13.57
CA MET A 8 -6.72 23.58 14.28
C MET A 8 -5.83 24.14 15.38
N GLU A 9 -5.99 25.44 15.67
CA GLU A 9 -5.30 26.08 16.79
C GLU A 9 -5.63 25.42 18.13
N GLY A 10 -4.70 25.54 19.08
CA GLY A 10 -4.90 25.10 20.44
C GLY A 10 -6.03 25.89 21.11
N SER A 11 -7.03 25.16 21.61
CA SER A 11 -8.15 25.74 22.35
C SER A 11 -8.51 24.87 23.55
N GLY A 12 -8.81 25.50 24.70
CA GLY A 12 -9.35 24.81 25.87
C GLY A 12 -10.80 24.33 25.70
N LYS A 13 -11.44 24.68 24.58
CA LYS A 13 -12.83 24.28 24.27
C LYS A 13 -12.92 22.91 23.56
N TRP A 14 -11.79 22.31 23.21
CA TRP A 14 -11.80 20.95 22.67
C TRP A 14 -12.26 19.96 23.75
N PRO A 15 -13.19 19.05 23.43
CA PRO A 15 -13.64 18.04 24.37
C PRO A 15 -12.52 17.04 24.69
N SER A 16 -12.65 16.38 25.84
CA SER A 16 -11.73 15.35 26.32
C SER A 16 -12.14 13.92 25.93
N GLU A 17 -13.35 13.74 25.40
CA GLU A 17 -13.86 12.43 24.98
C GLU A 17 -13.65 12.20 23.47
N PRO A 18 -13.12 11.03 23.04
CA PRO A 18 -12.87 10.74 21.63
C PRO A 18 -14.09 10.94 20.71
N MET A 19 -15.29 10.50 21.11
CA MET A 19 -16.50 10.66 20.28
C MET A 19 -16.90 12.13 20.15
N ALA A 20 -16.82 12.90 21.23
CA ALA A 20 -17.09 14.32 21.19
C ALA A 20 -16.09 15.06 20.27
N ILE A 21 -14.80 14.67 20.27
CA ILE A 21 -13.81 15.22 19.34
C ILE A 21 -14.20 14.93 17.88
N ARG A 22 -14.61 13.69 17.58
CA ARG A 22 -15.09 13.32 16.24
C ARG A 22 -16.30 14.15 15.80
N HIS A 23 -17.26 14.40 16.70
CA HIS A 23 -18.41 15.25 16.41
C HIS A 23 -18.03 16.72 16.17
N VAL A 24 -17.08 17.26 16.95
CA VAL A 24 -16.57 18.63 16.72
C VAL A 24 -15.84 18.72 15.37
N LYS A 25 -15.02 17.71 15.01
CA LYS A 25 -14.37 17.64 13.69
C LYS A 25 -15.40 17.61 12.55
N ALA A 26 -16.45 16.78 12.68
CA ALA A 26 -17.55 16.73 11.72
C ALA A 26 -18.27 18.08 11.59
N ALA A 27 -18.48 18.81 12.70
CA ALA A 27 -19.05 20.16 12.67
C ALA A 27 -18.14 21.14 11.89
N PHE A 28 -16.81 21.06 12.07
CA PHE A 28 -15.87 21.83 11.25
C PHE A 28 -15.97 21.48 9.76
N HIS A 29 -16.08 20.20 9.40
CA HIS A 29 -16.28 19.79 8.00
C HIS A 29 -17.56 20.37 7.40
N ILE A 30 -18.66 20.42 8.15
CA ILE A 30 -19.93 21.02 7.71
C ILE A 30 -19.77 22.54 7.50
N CYS A 31 -19.19 23.24 8.47
CA CYS A 31 -18.96 24.68 8.35
C CYS A 31 -18.02 25.03 7.17
N LEU A 32 -16.93 24.27 6.99
CA LEU A 32 -16.02 24.44 5.86
C LEU A 32 -16.74 24.21 4.53
N ARG A 33 -17.57 23.16 4.43
CA ARG A 33 -18.40 22.90 3.25
C ARG A 33 -19.28 24.10 2.91
N GLU A 34 -19.99 24.66 3.90
CA GLU A 34 -20.89 25.80 3.69
C GLU A 34 -20.14 27.04 3.19
N LEU A 35 -19.00 27.36 3.80
CA LEU A 35 -18.16 28.48 3.37
C LEU A 35 -17.62 28.29 1.96
N LEU A 36 -17.10 27.10 1.63
CA LEU A 36 -16.55 26.81 0.30
C LEU A 36 -17.63 26.81 -0.78
N CYS A 37 -18.83 26.28 -0.48
CA CYS A 37 -19.97 26.35 -1.39
C CYS A 37 -20.42 27.80 -1.61
N ASN A 38 -20.61 28.58 -0.54
CA ASN A 38 -21.22 29.91 -0.61
C ASN A 38 -20.27 30.98 -1.15
N GLN A 39 -18.99 30.93 -0.78
CA GLN A 39 -18.01 31.98 -1.13
C GLN A 39 -17.24 31.68 -2.41
N HIS A 40 -17.04 30.40 -2.74
CA HIS A 40 -16.20 29.97 -3.86
C HIS A 40 -16.93 29.13 -4.90
N ASN A 41 -18.21 28.82 -4.69
CA ASN A 41 -19.01 27.98 -5.60
C ASN A 41 -18.36 26.61 -5.88
N TYR A 42 -17.63 26.06 -4.89
CA TYR A 42 -17.09 24.71 -4.99
C TYR A 42 -18.16 23.67 -4.69
N ARG A 43 -18.06 22.51 -5.36
CA ARG A 43 -18.90 21.36 -5.05
C ARG A 43 -18.21 20.57 -3.95
N CYS A 44 -18.89 20.41 -2.81
CA CYS A 44 -18.31 19.79 -1.64
C CYS A 44 -19.22 18.70 -1.05
N HIS A 45 -18.61 17.66 -0.48
CA HIS A 45 -19.30 16.60 0.26
C HIS A 45 -18.64 16.39 1.61
N ALA A 46 -19.38 16.67 2.69
CA ALA A 46 -18.89 16.49 4.06
C ALA A 46 -19.36 15.13 4.61
N THR A 47 -18.45 14.45 5.28
CA THR A 47 -18.68 13.25 6.08
C THR A 47 -18.19 13.51 7.51
N PRO A 48 -18.48 12.62 8.49
CA PRO A 48 -17.93 12.78 9.83
C PRO A 48 -16.39 12.73 9.92
N GLY A 49 -15.73 12.09 8.94
CA GLY A 49 -14.28 11.92 8.95
C GLY A 49 -13.52 12.94 8.08
N TYR A 50 -14.15 13.47 7.05
CA TYR A 50 -13.49 14.30 6.03
C TYR A 50 -14.46 15.15 5.21
N LEU A 51 -13.90 16.11 4.49
CA LEU A 51 -14.59 16.95 3.51
C LEU A 51 -13.94 16.78 2.13
N ASP A 52 -14.70 16.28 1.16
CA ASP A 52 -14.26 16.22 -0.24
C ASP A 52 -14.65 17.51 -0.95
N VAL A 53 -13.68 18.12 -1.66
CA VAL A 53 -13.82 19.37 -2.41
C VAL A 53 -13.43 19.11 -3.85
N TRP A 54 -14.38 19.36 -4.76
CA TRP A 54 -14.14 19.31 -6.19
C TRP A 54 -13.79 20.69 -6.73
N LYS A 55 -12.55 20.80 -7.22
CA LYS A 55 -11.97 22.06 -7.73
C LYS A 55 -11.12 21.77 -8.95
N ASP A 56 -11.40 22.45 -10.06
CA ASP A 56 -10.60 22.46 -11.30
C ASP A 56 -10.27 21.06 -11.85
N GLY A 57 -11.20 20.12 -11.77
CA GLY A 57 -10.99 18.76 -12.26
C GLY A 57 -10.30 17.82 -11.27
N LEU A 58 -10.03 18.28 -10.05
CA LEU A 58 -9.37 17.52 -8.99
C LEU A 58 -10.27 17.42 -7.76
N VAL A 59 -10.18 16.26 -7.10
CA VAL A 59 -10.80 16.03 -5.79
C VAL A 59 -9.73 16.16 -4.73
N PHE A 60 -10.00 17.03 -3.76
CA PHE A 60 -9.20 17.24 -2.57
C PHE A 60 -9.97 16.76 -1.35
N ARG A 61 -9.37 15.89 -0.56
CA ARG A 61 -9.94 15.42 0.71
C ARG A 61 -9.30 16.18 1.86
N ILE A 62 -10.10 16.91 2.61
CA ILE A 62 -9.68 17.70 3.77
C ILE A 62 -10.07 16.95 5.04
N GLN A 63 -9.07 16.68 5.90
CA GLN A 63 -9.27 16.14 7.23
C GLN A 63 -8.86 17.17 8.26
N VAL A 64 -9.73 17.44 9.23
CA VAL A 64 -9.41 18.29 10.37
C VAL A 64 -8.61 17.44 11.35
N ALA A 65 -7.47 17.93 11.81
CA ALA A 65 -6.66 17.27 12.82
C ALA A 65 -6.62 18.10 14.10
N TYR A 66 -6.68 17.40 15.22
CA TYR A 66 -6.49 17.96 16.54
C TYR A 66 -5.27 17.33 17.19
N HIS A 67 -4.25 18.14 17.50
CA HIS A 67 -2.94 17.66 17.94
C HIS A 67 -2.95 16.88 19.26
N ARG A 68 -3.98 17.01 20.11
CA ARG A 68 -4.12 16.20 21.35
C ARG A 68 -4.92 14.92 21.16
N GLU A 69 -5.59 14.74 20.02
CA GLU A 69 -6.44 13.58 19.77
C GLU A 69 -5.67 12.25 19.89
N PRO A 70 -4.42 12.10 19.37
CA PRO A 70 -3.65 10.87 19.58
C PRO A 70 -3.30 10.60 21.05
N GLN A 71 -3.15 11.62 21.90
CA GLN A 71 -2.85 11.46 23.32
C GLN A 71 -4.12 11.09 24.09
N ILE A 72 -5.24 11.73 23.78
CA ILE A 72 -6.55 11.43 24.36
C ILE A 72 -6.98 10.01 24.02
N LEU A 73 -6.71 9.53 22.80
CA LEU A 73 -6.97 8.14 22.43
C LEU A 73 -6.15 7.12 23.23
N ARG A 74 -5.03 7.53 23.85
CA ARG A 74 -4.21 6.67 24.70
C ARG A 74 -4.65 6.71 26.16
N GLU A 75 -5.47 7.69 26.54
CA GLU A 75 -6.02 7.78 27.88
C GLU A 75 -7.04 6.65 28.09
N SER A 76 -6.88 5.90 29.17
CA SER A 76 -7.85 4.88 29.59
C SER A 76 -8.00 4.90 31.11
N LEU A 77 -9.21 4.63 31.60
CA LEU A 77 -9.51 4.59 33.03
C LEU A 77 -9.46 3.13 33.49
N THR A 78 -8.75 2.86 34.59
CA THR A 78 -8.85 1.56 35.26
C THR A 78 -10.22 1.41 35.94
N PRO A 79 -10.65 0.20 36.32
CA PRO A 79 -11.88 -0.01 37.08
C PRO A 79 -11.95 0.81 38.38
N GLU A 80 -10.80 1.15 38.95
CA GLU A 80 -10.64 1.95 40.17
C GLU A 80 -10.65 3.48 39.90
N GLY A 81 -10.80 3.89 38.64
CA GLY A 81 -10.87 5.30 38.23
C GLY A 81 -9.52 5.99 38.01
N MET A 82 -8.41 5.23 37.96
CA MET A 82 -7.09 5.81 37.70
C MET A 82 -6.85 6.00 36.19
N LEU A 83 -6.34 7.16 35.79
CA LEU A 83 -5.95 7.44 34.42
C LEU A 83 -4.61 6.75 34.09
N ILE A 84 -4.64 5.84 33.11
CA ILE A 84 -3.46 5.19 32.55
C ILE A 84 -3.31 5.55 31.07
N TYR A 85 -2.07 5.62 30.60
CA TYR A 85 -1.75 5.84 29.20
C TYR A 85 -1.35 4.52 28.56
N ARG A 86 -2.16 4.06 27.61
CA ARG A 86 -1.92 2.83 26.86
C ARG A 86 -1.94 3.10 25.37
N ASP A 87 -0.83 2.80 24.72
CA ASP A 87 -0.73 2.90 23.28
C ASP A 87 -1.65 1.88 22.59
N ASN A 88 -2.22 2.26 21.45
CA ASN A 88 -3.20 1.46 20.73
C ASN A 88 -3.16 1.74 19.22
N ALA A 89 -3.74 0.83 18.43
CA ALA A 89 -3.70 0.89 16.98
C ALA A 89 -4.39 2.14 16.41
N GLU A 90 -5.48 2.61 17.03
CA GLU A 90 -6.20 3.79 16.58
C GLU A 90 -5.37 5.07 16.74
N ALA A 91 -4.76 5.25 17.92
CA ALA A 91 -3.86 6.37 18.19
C ALA A 91 -2.63 6.36 17.27
N GLN A 92 -2.02 5.18 17.06
CA GLN A 92 -0.89 5.01 16.14
C GLN A 92 -1.26 5.36 14.70
N ALA A 93 -2.43 4.91 14.21
CA ALA A 93 -2.91 5.22 12.87
C ALA A 93 -3.16 6.72 12.70
N LEU A 94 -3.80 7.37 13.68
CA LEU A 94 -4.04 8.80 13.63
C LEU A 94 -2.73 9.62 13.64
N GLU A 95 -1.76 9.21 14.47
CA GLU A 95 -0.44 9.84 14.51
C GLU A 95 0.33 9.67 13.19
N LEU A 96 0.25 8.48 12.59
CA LEU A 96 0.81 8.21 11.27
C LEU A 96 0.23 9.16 10.21
N GLU A 97 -1.10 9.29 10.15
CA GLU A 97 -1.79 10.13 9.17
C GLU A 97 -1.57 11.63 9.39
N THR A 98 -1.57 12.10 10.63
CA THR A 98 -1.60 13.54 10.94
C THR A 98 -0.23 14.16 11.23
N LEU A 99 0.76 13.35 11.64
CA LEU A 99 2.11 13.81 11.96
C LEU A 99 3.17 13.23 11.02
N HIS A 100 3.27 11.90 10.95
CA HIS A 100 4.39 11.25 10.25
C HIS A 100 4.31 11.41 8.72
N LYS A 101 3.13 11.20 8.11
CA LYS A 101 2.93 11.36 6.66
C LYS A 101 3.13 12.79 6.17
N PRO A 102 2.56 13.84 6.81
CA PRO A 102 2.82 15.23 6.38
C PRO A 102 4.30 15.61 6.48
N PHE A 103 4.98 15.19 7.56
CA PHE A 103 6.41 15.42 7.73
C PHE A 103 7.24 14.75 6.63
N LEU A 104 6.97 13.47 6.35
CA LEU A 104 7.64 12.73 5.28
C LEU A 104 7.41 13.40 3.93
N THR A 105 6.15 13.73 3.61
CA THR A 105 5.76 14.41 2.36
C THR A 105 6.52 15.72 2.16
N SER A 106 6.56 16.58 3.19
CA SER A 106 7.29 17.86 3.13
C SER A 106 8.78 17.65 2.93
N THR A 107 9.35 16.63 3.57
CA THR A 107 10.79 16.36 3.52
C THR A 107 11.22 15.80 2.17
N LEU A 108 10.44 14.84 1.63
CA LEU A 108 10.65 14.29 0.29
C LEU A 108 10.42 15.33 -0.80
N HIS A 109 9.50 16.28 -0.60
CA HIS A 109 9.35 17.42 -1.51
C HIS A 109 10.63 18.25 -1.57
N GLY A 110 11.27 18.52 -0.44
CA GLY A 110 12.59 19.18 -0.42
C GLY A 110 13.64 18.41 -1.22
N LEU A 111 13.64 17.07 -1.12
CA LEU A 111 14.54 16.22 -1.90
C LEU A 111 14.26 16.30 -3.41
N GLN A 112 12.99 16.34 -3.82
CA GLN A 112 12.61 16.55 -5.22
C GLN A 112 13.11 17.90 -5.77
N GLN A 113 13.08 18.96 -4.96
CA GLN A 113 13.61 20.27 -5.40
C GLN A 113 15.13 20.24 -5.60
N GLN A 114 15.84 19.40 -4.84
CA GLN A 114 17.29 19.22 -4.98
C GLN A 114 17.65 18.30 -6.16
N TYR A 115 16.87 17.24 -6.38
CA TYR A 115 17.13 16.22 -7.38
C TYR A 115 15.95 16.04 -8.33
N GLY A 116 16.03 16.69 -9.51
CA GLY A 116 14.91 16.76 -10.45
C GLY A 116 14.35 15.41 -10.93
N CYS A 117 15.16 14.34 -10.93
CA CYS A 117 14.71 13.00 -11.34
C CYS A 117 14.11 12.14 -10.22
N PHE A 118 14.21 12.55 -8.95
CA PHE A 118 13.81 11.76 -7.77
C PHE A 118 12.38 11.21 -7.88
N GLY A 119 11.41 12.08 -8.13
CA GLY A 119 9.99 11.72 -8.21
C GLY A 119 9.67 10.80 -9.39
N VAL A 120 10.44 10.86 -10.48
CA VAL A 120 10.29 9.93 -11.60
C VAL A 120 10.82 8.55 -11.22
N VAL A 121 11.94 8.49 -10.48
CA VAL A 121 12.49 7.23 -9.95
C VAL A 121 11.51 6.59 -8.97
N CYS A 122 10.95 7.35 -8.04
CA CYS A 122 9.88 6.89 -7.13
C CYS A 122 8.71 6.27 -7.89
N ARG A 123 8.24 6.93 -8.95
CA ARG A 123 7.14 6.42 -9.78
C ARG A 123 7.51 5.13 -10.50
N LEU A 124 8.73 5.00 -11.02
CA LEU A 124 9.21 3.76 -11.65
C LEU A 124 9.30 2.62 -10.63
N ALA A 125 9.87 2.88 -9.45
CA ALA A 125 9.98 1.91 -8.36
C ALA A 125 8.61 1.42 -7.89
N LYS A 126 7.67 2.34 -7.60
CA LYS A 126 6.28 1.99 -7.23
C LYS A 126 5.57 1.23 -8.33
N ARG A 127 5.77 1.62 -9.59
CA ARG A 127 5.15 0.92 -10.73
C ARG A 127 5.66 -0.50 -10.86
N TRP A 128 6.96 -0.72 -10.70
CA TRP A 128 7.58 -2.05 -10.72
C TRP A 128 7.10 -2.91 -9.54
N LEU A 129 7.11 -2.38 -8.31
CA LEU A 129 6.58 -3.10 -7.15
C LEU A 129 5.12 -3.50 -7.36
N ALA A 130 4.29 -2.60 -7.87
CA ALA A 130 2.88 -2.89 -8.16
C ALA A 130 2.72 -4.00 -9.20
N SER A 131 3.47 -3.94 -10.30
CA SER A 131 3.35 -4.93 -11.37
C SER A 131 3.93 -6.30 -10.97
N GLN A 132 4.85 -6.33 -10.01
CA GLN A 132 5.39 -7.54 -9.39
C GLN A 132 4.56 -8.04 -8.19
N PHE A 133 3.43 -7.40 -7.90
CA PHE A 133 2.53 -7.71 -6.78
C PHE A 133 3.14 -7.55 -5.38
N LEU A 134 3.97 -6.52 -5.19
CA LEU A 134 4.72 -6.25 -3.96
C LEU A 134 4.36 -4.91 -3.32
N LEU A 135 3.53 -4.05 -3.95
CA LEU A 135 3.25 -2.70 -3.45
C LEU A 135 2.48 -2.68 -2.13
N GLU A 136 1.70 -3.72 -1.83
CA GLU A 136 1.02 -3.81 -0.53
C GLU A 136 1.98 -4.19 0.61
N ASP A 137 3.03 -4.96 0.32
CA ASP A 137 4.07 -5.33 1.28
C ASP A 137 5.11 -4.23 1.46
N ILE A 138 5.57 -3.65 0.35
CA ILE A 138 6.49 -2.51 0.33
C ILE A 138 5.68 -1.29 -0.12
N ARG A 139 5.02 -0.67 0.86
CA ARG A 139 4.12 0.46 0.66
C ARG A 139 4.82 1.67 0.02
N GLU A 140 4.01 2.61 -0.47
CA GLU A 140 4.49 3.77 -1.19
C GLU A 140 5.52 4.60 -0.43
N GLU A 141 5.29 4.84 0.87
CA GLU A 141 6.18 5.64 1.72
C GLU A 141 7.52 4.94 1.96
N ALA A 142 7.50 3.62 2.18
CA ALA A 142 8.71 2.82 2.29
C ALA A 142 9.48 2.84 0.96
N THR A 143 8.78 2.73 -0.17
CA THR A 143 9.38 2.82 -1.50
C THR A 143 10.07 4.17 -1.73
N ASP A 144 9.42 5.27 -1.35
CA ASP A 144 10.00 6.61 -1.49
C ASP A 144 11.24 6.78 -0.59
N LEU A 145 11.27 6.17 0.59
CA LEU A 145 12.45 6.15 1.46
C LEU A 145 13.59 5.30 0.89
N LEU A 146 13.29 4.13 0.30
CA LEU A 146 14.26 3.31 -0.42
C LEU A 146 14.92 4.12 -1.54
N VAL A 147 14.10 4.80 -2.35
CA VAL A 147 14.62 5.66 -3.42
C VAL A 147 15.39 6.84 -2.87
N ALA A 148 14.92 7.49 -1.80
CA ALA A 148 15.60 8.62 -1.17
C ALA A 148 17.02 8.25 -0.70
N SER A 149 17.21 7.02 -0.22
CA SER A 149 18.54 6.52 0.19
C SER A 149 19.57 6.59 -0.95
N LEU A 150 19.14 6.38 -2.21
CA LEU A 150 20.03 6.42 -3.38
C LEU A 150 20.59 7.81 -3.65
N PHE A 151 19.87 8.87 -3.24
CA PHE A 151 20.28 10.26 -3.42
C PHE A 151 21.06 10.78 -2.20
N LEU A 152 20.68 10.34 -1.00
CA LEU A 152 21.30 10.79 0.26
C LEU A 152 22.59 10.04 0.59
N HIS A 153 22.67 8.77 0.20
CA HIS A 153 23.81 7.89 0.45
C HIS A 153 24.25 7.23 -0.86
N PRO A 154 24.75 8.02 -1.84
CA PRO A 154 24.98 7.51 -3.20
C PRO A 154 26.19 6.57 -3.34
N ALA A 155 27.09 6.53 -2.35
CA ALA A 155 28.32 5.76 -2.42
C ALA A 155 28.04 4.26 -2.66
N PRO A 156 28.83 3.57 -3.50
CA PRO A 156 30.06 4.03 -4.17
C PRO A 156 29.84 4.87 -5.44
N PHE A 157 28.60 5.16 -5.81
CA PHE A 157 28.23 5.98 -6.96
C PHE A 157 28.06 7.47 -6.60
N THR A 158 27.52 8.24 -7.55
CA THR A 158 27.00 9.61 -7.36
C THR A 158 25.48 9.59 -7.26
N PRO A 159 24.78 10.65 -6.79
CA PRO A 159 23.32 10.68 -6.84
C PRO A 159 22.79 10.44 -8.27
N PRO A 160 21.71 9.67 -8.46
CA PRO A 160 21.16 9.43 -9.80
C PRO A 160 20.84 10.75 -10.53
N SER A 161 21.28 10.87 -11.79
CA SER A 161 20.99 12.02 -12.65
C SER A 161 19.93 11.73 -13.72
N SER A 162 19.55 10.46 -13.89
CA SER A 162 18.51 10.02 -14.82
C SER A 162 17.56 9.01 -14.17
N PRO A 163 16.27 8.97 -14.59
CA PRO A 163 15.31 8.01 -14.06
C PRO A 163 15.73 6.55 -14.24
N GLN A 164 16.38 6.23 -15.37
CA GLN A 164 16.82 4.87 -15.70
C GLN A 164 17.90 4.41 -14.72
N VAL A 165 18.91 5.24 -14.47
CA VAL A 165 19.98 4.93 -13.50
C VAL A 165 19.42 4.79 -12.10
N GLY A 166 18.52 5.70 -11.69
CA GLY A 166 17.87 5.62 -10.39
C GLY A 166 17.06 4.34 -10.22
N PHE A 167 16.34 3.90 -11.26
CA PHE A 167 15.58 2.66 -11.22
C PHE A 167 16.47 1.41 -11.17
N LEU A 168 17.54 1.33 -11.98
CA LEU A 168 18.50 0.22 -11.91
C LEU A 168 19.15 0.13 -10.53
N ARG A 169 19.50 1.28 -9.93
CA ARG A 169 20.08 1.32 -8.58
C ARG A 169 19.07 0.98 -7.48
N PHE A 170 17.78 1.28 -7.68
CA PHE A 170 16.72 0.81 -6.79
C PHE A 170 16.63 -0.72 -6.81
N LEU A 171 16.63 -1.35 -7.99
CA LEU A 171 16.65 -2.81 -8.12
C LEU A 171 17.92 -3.41 -7.49
N HIS A 172 19.08 -2.78 -7.76
CA HIS A 172 20.34 -3.18 -7.15
C HIS A 172 20.26 -3.14 -5.63
N LEU A 173 19.88 -2.00 -5.03
CA LEU A 173 19.71 -1.85 -3.59
C LEU A 173 18.79 -2.95 -3.03
N LEU A 174 17.62 -3.16 -3.64
CA LEU A 174 16.67 -4.15 -3.16
C LEU A 174 17.25 -5.57 -3.18
N SER A 175 18.03 -5.90 -4.21
CA SER A 175 18.61 -7.23 -4.41
C SER A 175 19.90 -7.51 -3.61
N THR A 176 20.72 -6.50 -3.35
CA THR A 176 22.07 -6.69 -2.76
C THR A 176 22.20 -6.20 -1.33
N PHE A 177 21.28 -5.38 -0.84
CA PHE A 177 21.34 -4.89 0.54
C PHE A 177 21.12 -6.03 1.54
N ASP A 178 21.96 -6.07 2.57
CA ASP A 178 21.87 -7.06 3.65
C ASP A 178 20.79 -6.66 4.67
N TRP A 179 19.53 -6.93 4.30
CA TRP A 179 18.35 -6.70 5.13
C TRP A 179 18.37 -7.45 6.48
N LYS A 180 19.18 -8.51 6.59
CA LYS A 180 19.25 -9.32 7.80
C LYS A 180 20.11 -8.63 8.86
N ASN A 181 21.30 -8.16 8.47
CA ASN A 181 22.28 -7.68 9.44
C ASN A 181 22.43 -6.16 9.48
N ASN A 182 21.81 -5.41 8.56
CA ASN A 182 21.93 -3.96 8.51
C ASN A 182 20.57 -3.24 8.48
N PRO A 183 20.41 -2.14 9.25
CA PRO A 183 19.29 -1.23 9.08
C PRO A 183 19.56 -0.28 7.90
N LEU A 184 18.54 0.03 7.10
CA LEU A 184 18.66 1.06 6.08
C LEU A 184 18.43 2.43 6.71
N ILE A 185 19.51 3.17 6.93
CA ILE A 185 19.45 4.53 7.49
C ILE A 185 19.21 5.54 6.36
N VAL A 186 18.12 6.29 6.46
CA VAL A 186 17.76 7.37 5.52
C VAL A 186 17.89 8.70 6.26
N ASN A 187 19.06 9.33 6.19
CA ASN A 187 19.37 10.55 6.93
C ASN A 187 18.75 11.81 6.28
N LEU A 188 17.43 11.94 6.39
CA LEU A 188 16.69 13.06 5.84
C LEU A 188 17.17 14.41 6.42
N ASN A 189 17.49 15.36 5.56
CA ASN A 189 18.02 16.69 5.90
C ASN A 189 19.30 16.69 6.77
N GLY A 190 20.05 15.58 6.81
CA GLY A 190 21.29 15.50 7.59
C GLY A 190 21.09 15.61 9.11
N LYS A 191 19.89 15.29 9.62
CA LYS A 191 19.56 15.42 11.05
C LYS A 191 20.23 14.38 11.96
N LEU A 192 20.65 13.24 11.42
CA LEU A 192 21.35 12.19 12.17
C LEU A 192 22.86 12.38 12.10
N THR A 193 23.48 12.55 13.25
CA THR A 193 24.94 12.60 13.41
C THR A 193 25.57 11.21 13.21
N ALA A 194 26.88 11.16 12.98
CA ALA A 194 27.61 9.89 12.84
C ALA A 194 27.57 9.03 14.11
N VAL A 195 27.55 9.67 15.29
CA VAL A 195 27.42 9.00 16.59
C VAL A 195 26.05 8.34 16.69
N GLU A 196 24.97 9.09 16.42
CA GLU A 196 23.62 8.52 16.44
C GLU A 196 23.44 7.38 15.42
N GLN A 197 24.04 7.48 14.23
CA GLN A 197 23.99 6.38 13.25
C GLN A 197 24.70 5.12 13.75
N THR A 198 25.76 5.27 14.53
CA THR A 198 26.46 4.14 15.16
C THR A 198 25.61 3.53 16.27
N ASP A 199 25.00 4.36 17.11
CA ASP A 199 24.08 3.91 18.17
C ASP A 199 22.88 3.15 17.60
N ILE A 200 22.27 3.66 16.52
CA ILE A 200 21.17 2.99 15.80
C ILE A 200 21.58 1.58 15.34
N LYS A 201 22.81 1.42 14.81
CA LYS A 201 23.30 0.11 14.37
C LYS A 201 23.50 -0.84 15.55
N ASN A 202 24.04 -0.35 16.66
CA ASN A 202 24.24 -1.14 17.88
C ASN A 202 22.90 -1.61 18.47
N ASP A 203 21.93 -0.69 18.57
CA ASP A 203 20.57 -0.99 19.05
C ASP A 203 19.85 -1.99 18.14
N PHE A 204 20.01 -1.84 16.82
CA PHE A 204 19.46 -2.77 15.83
C PHE A 204 19.99 -4.18 16.02
N VAL A 205 21.32 -4.34 16.17
CA VAL A 205 21.93 -5.66 16.41
C VAL A 205 21.46 -6.25 17.73
N ALA A 206 21.40 -5.44 18.79
CA ALA A 206 20.95 -5.88 20.12
C ALA A 206 19.50 -6.36 20.14
N SER A 207 18.62 -5.78 19.30
CA SER A 207 17.17 -6.04 19.31
C SER A 207 16.65 -6.76 18.06
N ARG A 208 17.54 -7.27 17.19
CA ARG A 208 17.22 -7.67 15.81
C ARG A 208 16.04 -8.63 15.69
N GLU A 209 15.93 -9.60 16.60
CA GLU A 209 14.89 -10.63 16.59
C GLU A 209 13.47 -10.07 16.77
N SER A 210 13.35 -8.93 17.45
CA SER A 210 12.07 -8.24 17.68
C SER A 210 11.71 -7.24 16.59
N LEU A 211 12.65 -6.93 15.68
CA LEU A 211 12.51 -5.90 14.67
C LEU A 211 11.98 -6.46 13.34
N PRO A 212 11.27 -5.65 12.55
CA PRO A 212 10.80 -6.01 11.22
C PRO A 212 11.89 -6.56 10.29
N THR A 213 11.50 -7.36 9.29
CA THR A 213 12.46 -7.95 8.36
C THR A 213 13.13 -6.87 7.51
N MET A 214 12.37 -5.95 6.94
CA MET A 214 12.89 -4.71 6.35
C MET A 214 12.83 -3.61 7.42
N PHE A 215 13.99 -3.06 7.79
CA PHE A 215 14.06 -2.03 8.83
C PHE A 215 14.66 -0.73 8.27
N ILE A 216 13.78 0.24 8.03
CA ILE A 216 14.12 1.58 7.53
C ILE A 216 14.12 2.57 8.70
N VAL A 217 15.22 3.29 8.86
CA VAL A 217 15.40 4.30 9.90
C VAL A 217 15.34 5.69 9.30
N THR A 218 14.62 6.59 9.98
CA THR A 218 14.59 8.02 9.64
C THR A 218 14.87 8.86 10.90
N PRO A 219 15.18 10.18 10.79
CA PRO A 219 15.44 11.00 11.96
C PRO A 219 14.32 11.01 13.02
N ASN A 220 13.06 10.87 12.59
CA ASN A 220 11.89 10.87 13.46
C ASN A 220 11.43 9.46 13.85
N ASP A 221 12.09 8.42 13.37
CA ASP A 221 11.78 7.02 13.66
C ASP A 221 13.06 6.19 13.62
N LYS A 222 13.66 6.05 14.81
CA LYS A 222 14.95 5.38 15.01
C LYS A 222 14.81 3.93 15.49
N LYS A 223 13.63 3.53 15.98
CA LYS A 223 13.47 2.31 16.78
C LYS A 223 12.44 1.32 16.25
N VAL A 224 11.36 1.80 15.63
CA VAL A 224 10.20 0.96 15.33
C VAL A 224 10.09 0.65 13.85
N SER A 225 10.57 1.56 12.98
CA SER A 225 10.41 1.46 11.54
C SER A 225 8.94 1.42 11.13
N VAL A 226 8.22 2.48 11.48
CA VAL A 226 6.78 2.68 11.29
C VAL A 226 6.31 2.37 9.86
N TRP A 227 7.16 2.65 8.86
CA TRP A 227 6.83 2.42 7.45
C TRP A 227 6.85 0.94 7.04
N THR A 228 7.67 0.13 7.70
CA THR A 228 7.88 -1.30 7.39
C THR A 228 7.65 -2.21 8.60
N LYS A 229 6.94 -1.72 9.62
CA LYS A 229 6.66 -2.44 10.88
C LYS A 229 5.86 -3.71 10.66
N GLU A 230 4.83 -3.63 9.82
CA GLU A 230 3.85 -4.71 9.59
C GLU A 230 4.21 -5.60 8.41
N ALA A 231 4.87 -5.04 7.40
CA ALA A 231 5.22 -5.69 6.14
C ALA A 231 6.52 -5.08 5.58
N PRO A 232 7.29 -5.81 4.76
CA PRO A 232 7.05 -7.16 4.22
C PRO A 232 7.29 -8.28 5.24
N SER A 233 6.64 -9.43 5.03
CA SER A 233 7.06 -10.69 5.65
C SER A 233 8.41 -11.17 5.10
N VAL A 234 9.06 -12.10 5.79
CA VAL A 234 10.34 -12.68 5.33
C VAL A 234 10.22 -13.26 3.91
N GLN A 235 9.13 -13.97 3.63
CA GLN A 235 8.88 -14.60 2.34
C GLN A 235 8.67 -13.56 1.23
N MET A 236 7.91 -12.50 1.53
CA MET A 236 7.66 -11.42 0.57
C MET A 236 8.90 -10.59 0.30
N LEU A 237 9.75 -10.36 1.32
CA LEU A 237 11.05 -9.73 1.11
C LEU A 237 11.99 -10.58 0.26
N GLN A 238 12.11 -11.89 0.55
CA GLN A 238 12.92 -12.80 -0.26
C GLN A 238 12.46 -12.83 -1.72
N ARG A 239 11.15 -12.84 -1.93
CA ARG A 239 10.55 -12.74 -3.26
C ARG A 239 10.92 -11.41 -3.94
N ALA A 240 10.81 -10.29 -3.23
CA ALA A 240 11.19 -8.98 -3.75
C ALA A 240 12.67 -8.91 -4.15
N VAL A 241 13.56 -9.45 -3.32
CA VAL A 241 15.01 -9.57 -3.59
C VAL A 241 15.27 -10.38 -4.87
N MET A 242 14.65 -11.55 -4.99
CA MET A 242 14.83 -12.44 -6.15
C MET A 242 14.30 -11.80 -7.45
N LEU A 243 13.10 -11.20 -7.41
CA LEU A 243 12.53 -10.51 -8.56
C LEU A 243 13.36 -9.28 -8.95
N ALA A 244 13.91 -8.55 -7.99
CA ALA A 244 14.77 -7.40 -8.24
C ALA A 244 16.08 -7.82 -8.92
N ALA A 245 16.73 -8.88 -8.42
CA ALA A 245 17.95 -9.42 -9.00
C ALA A 245 17.72 -9.87 -10.46
N GLU A 246 16.65 -10.62 -10.71
CA GLU A 246 16.33 -11.10 -12.05
C GLU A 246 15.90 -9.97 -12.99
N SER A 247 15.12 -8.99 -12.50
CA SER A 247 14.76 -7.80 -13.27
C SER A 247 16.00 -7.00 -13.67
N LEU A 248 16.95 -6.81 -12.76
CA LEU A 248 18.20 -6.11 -13.02
C LEU A 248 19.02 -6.85 -14.10
N ARG A 249 19.22 -8.16 -13.93
CA ARG A 249 19.95 -9.02 -14.89
C ARG A 249 19.35 -8.94 -16.29
N VAL A 250 18.02 -9.02 -16.38
CA VAL A 250 17.31 -8.93 -17.67
C VAL A 250 17.48 -7.56 -18.30
N LEU A 251 17.38 -6.47 -17.52
CA LEU A 251 17.56 -5.12 -18.04
C LEU A 251 19.00 -4.88 -18.52
N GLU A 252 20.02 -5.27 -17.74
CA GLU A 252 21.44 -5.14 -18.11
C GLU A 252 21.74 -5.90 -19.42
N THR A 253 21.34 -7.17 -19.50
CA THR A 253 21.55 -7.99 -20.70
C THR A 253 20.94 -7.35 -21.95
N ARG A 254 19.76 -6.73 -21.81
CA ARG A 254 19.06 -6.09 -22.94
C ARG A 254 19.69 -4.75 -23.32
N LEU A 255 20.18 -3.99 -22.35
CA LEU A 255 20.88 -2.73 -22.59
C LEU A 255 22.20 -2.96 -23.35
N ASP A 256 22.91 -4.04 -23.07
CA ASP A 256 24.16 -4.40 -23.74
C ASP A 256 23.96 -4.85 -25.20
N SER A 257 22.79 -5.39 -25.53
CA SER A 257 22.49 -5.94 -26.86
C SER A 257 22.36 -4.88 -27.97
N GLY A 258 22.19 -3.60 -27.64
CA GLY A 258 22.08 -2.49 -28.61
C GLY A 258 20.80 -2.48 -29.46
N GLU A 259 19.93 -3.49 -29.36
CA GLU A 259 18.68 -3.60 -30.11
C GLU A 259 17.50 -2.93 -29.37
N LYS A 260 16.47 -2.51 -30.13
CA LYS A 260 15.21 -2.04 -29.55
C LYS A 260 14.43 -3.21 -28.93
N GLN A 261 14.74 -3.54 -27.69
CA GLN A 261 14.09 -4.61 -26.96
C GLN A 261 12.97 -4.10 -26.03
N ASP A 262 11.99 -4.96 -25.78
CA ASP A 262 10.85 -4.66 -24.91
C ASP A 262 11.27 -4.65 -23.43
N MET A 263 11.62 -3.49 -22.89
CA MET A 263 12.05 -3.35 -21.49
C MET A 263 10.92 -3.64 -20.48
N ARG A 264 9.66 -3.68 -20.92
CA ARG A 264 8.49 -4.00 -20.07
C ARG A 264 8.54 -5.41 -19.50
N VAL A 265 9.37 -6.30 -20.05
CA VAL A 265 9.57 -7.64 -19.50
C VAL A 265 9.91 -7.62 -18.00
N ALA A 266 10.68 -6.62 -17.54
CA ALA A 266 11.07 -6.49 -16.13
C ALA A 266 9.89 -6.09 -15.23
N PHE A 267 8.80 -5.61 -15.82
CA PHE A 267 7.57 -5.25 -15.13
C PHE A 267 6.51 -6.35 -15.22
N ARG A 268 6.70 -7.40 -16.03
CA ARG A 268 5.76 -8.52 -16.11
C ARG A 268 6.01 -9.49 -14.95
N PRO A 269 4.99 -9.83 -14.14
CA PRO A 269 5.15 -10.79 -13.07
C PRO A 269 5.23 -12.23 -13.62
N PRO A 270 5.99 -13.14 -12.99
CA PRO A 270 5.99 -14.56 -13.36
C PRO A 270 4.68 -15.21 -12.92
N LEU A 271 3.75 -15.37 -13.86
CA LEU A 271 2.41 -15.90 -13.58
C LEU A 271 2.36 -17.43 -13.48
N GLU A 272 3.42 -18.15 -13.86
CA GLU A 272 3.45 -19.62 -13.75
C GLU A 272 3.49 -20.12 -12.30
N ALA A 273 3.92 -19.28 -11.35
CA ALA A 273 4.07 -19.67 -9.95
C ALA A 273 2.75 -19.73 -9.15
N TYR A 274 1.62 -19.33 -9.76
CA TYR A 274 0.32 -19.22 -9.10
C TYR A 274 -0.61 -20.37 -9.47
N ASP A 275 -1.51 -20.73 -8.55
CA ASP A 275 -2.43 -21.86 -8.74
C ASP A 275 -3.64 -21.49 -9.59
N VAL A 276 -4.16 -20.28 -9.42
CA VAL A 276 -5.34 -19.77 -10.15
C VAL A 276 -5.09 -18.33 -10.59
N LEU A 277 -5.50 -18.00 -11.81
CA LEU A 277 -5.52 -16.63 -12.33
C LEU A 277 -6.96 -16.21 -12.60
N ILE A 278 -7.40 -15.16 -11.91
CA ILE A 278 -8.71 -14.53 -12.12
C ILE A 278 -8.52 -13.42 -13.15
N HIS A 279 -8.97 -13.65 -14.38
CA HIS A 279 -8.92 -12.65 -15.45
C HIS A 279 -10.14 -11.73 -15.35
N LEU A 280 -9.90 -10.42 -15.26
CA LEU A 280 -10.92 -9.39 -15.11
C LEU A 280 -11.39 -8.86 -16.47
N ASP A 281 -12.62 -8.35 -16.54
CA ASP A 281 -13.06 -7.57 -17.68
C ASP A 281 -12.36 -6.20 -17.67
N SER A 282 -11.44 -6.03 -18.61
CA SER A 282 -10.72 -4.77 -18.86
C SER A 282 -11.62 -3.52 -18.88
N LYS A 283 -12.89 -3.62 -19.30
CA LYS A 283 -13.82 -2.47 -19.34
C LYS A 283 -14.26 -1.96 -17.97
N GLN A 284 -14.04 -2.76 -16.93
CA GLN A 284 -14.37 -2.46 -15.53
C GLN A 284 -13.11 -2.15 -14.70
N VAL A 285 -11.92 -2.41 -15.23
CA VAL A 285 -10.65 -2.18 -14.52
C VAL A 285 -10.31 -0.68 -14.54
N PRO A 286 -10.23 -0.01 -13.37
CA PRO A 286 -9.82 1.38 -13.32
C PRO A 286 -8.34 1.51 -13.68
N LEU A 287 -7.95 2.70 -14.13
CA LEU A 287 -6.55 3.01 -14.48
C LEU A 287 -5.93 2.08 -15.54
N LEU A 288 -6.73 1.37 -16.35
CA LEU A 288 -6.26 0.43 -17.37
C LEU A 288 -5.15 0.98 -18.29
N ALA A 289 -5.18 2.28 -18.59
CA ALA A 289 -4.16 2.95 -19.40
C ALA A 289 -2.77 3.02 -18.73
N LYS A 290 -2.67 2.72 -17.43
CA LYS A 290 -1.41 2.64 -16.65
C LYS A 290 -0.90 1.20 -16.51
N ALA A 291 -1.61 0.22 -17.08
CA ALA A 291 -1.16 -1.17 -17.11
C ALA A 291 0.22 -1.28 -17.79
N VAL A 292 0.99 -2.31 -17.44
CA VAL A 292 2.27 -2.59 -18.12
C VAL A 292 2.04 -2.87 -19.60
N ASP A 293 1.01 -3.67 -19.90
CA ASP A 293 0.58 -4.03 -21.24
C ASP A 293 -0.89 -3.62 -21.44
N PRO A 294 -1.16 -2.31 -21.66
CA PRO A 294 -2.51 -1.84 -21.88
C PRO A 294 -3.02 -2.36 -23.24
N PRO A 295 -4.32 -2.71 -23.35
CA PRO A 295 -4.90 -3.12 -24.63
C PRO A 295 -4.85 -1.97 -25.63
N VAL A 296 -4.76 -2.29 -26.93
CA VAL A 296 -4.66 -1.30 -28.02
C VAL A 296 -5.78 -0.26 -27.97
N ASN A 297 -7.01 -0.74 -27.71
CA ASN A 297 -8.18 0.11 -27.52
C ASN A 297 -8.45 0.25 -26.02
N THR A 298 -8.04 1.37 -25.43
CA THR A 298 -8.44 1.74 -24.07
C THR A 298 -9.67 2.62 -24.11
N PHE A 299 -10.76 2.16 -23.49
CA PHE A 299 -11.92 3.00 -23.25
C PHE A 299 -11.75 3.67 -21.88
N GLN A 300 -11.24 4.89 -21.87
CA GLN A 300 -11.21 5.65 -20.63
C GLN A 300 -12.58 6.29 -20.40
N ARG A 301 -13.47 5.57 -19.72
CA ARG A 301 -14.75 6.14 -19.25
C ARG A 301 -14.49 6.98 -18.00
N GLY A 302 -15.04 8.19 -17.95
CA GLY A 302 -14.92 9.09 -16.80
C GLY A 302 -13.62 9.90 -16.72
N THR A 303 -12.71 9.76 -17.69
CA THR A 303 -11.56 10.68 -17.82
C THR A 303 -11.86 11.71 -18.89
N HIS A 304 -11.77 12.99 -18.55
CA HIS A 304 -12.09 14.07 -19.48
C HIS A 304 -10.83 14.55 -20.21
N GLY A 305 -10.96 14.74 -21.53
CA GLY A 305 -9.89 15.22 -22.40
C GLY A 305 -9.61 16.71 -22.20
N GLY A 306 -8.81 17.06 -21.19
CA GLY A 306 -7.97 18.26 -21.18
C GLY A 306 -8.62 19.64 -21.04
N GLN A 307 -9.95 19.77 -21.04
CA GLN A 307 -10.60 21.05 -20.74
C GLN A 307 -10.71 21.27 -19.23
N PRO A 308 -10.28 22.45 -18.71
CA PRO A 308 -10.44 22.78 -17.31
C PRO A 308 -11.93 22.83 -16.95
N TYR A 309 -12.30 22.14 -15.87
CA TYR A 309 -13.66 22.16 -15.35
C TYR A 309 -14.03 23.57 -14.90
N ALA A 310 -15.22 24.04 -15.28
CA ALA A 310 -15.87 25.11 -14.54
C ALA A 310 -16.23 24.60 -13.13
N SER A 311 -15.93 25.40 -12.10
CA SER A 311 -16.37 25.08 -10.74
C SER A 311 -17.90 25.04 -10.67
N GLY A 312 -18.46 24.03 -9.99
CA GLY A 312 -19.93 23.90 -9.78
C GLY A 312 -20.63 22.67 -10.41
N GLY A 313 -19.91 21.78 -11.09
CA GLY A 313 -20.47 20.54 -11.68
C GLY A 313 -20.89 19.45 -10.66
N ALA A 314 -21.40 18.32 -11.15
CA ALA A 314 -21.67 17.15 -10.29
C ALA A 314 -20.37 16.60 -9.69
N LEU A 315 -20.43 16.15 -8.42
CA LEU A 315 -19.29 15.50 -7.79
C LEU A 315 -19.03 14.17 -8.52
N PRO A 316 -17.78 13.87 -8.95
CA PRO A 316 -17.48 12.57 -9.52
C PRO A 316 -17.67 11.46 -8.48
N VAL A 317 -17.79 10.22 -8.93
CA VAL A 317 -17.69 9.07 -8.02
C VAL A 317 -16.26 9.00 -7.51
N ILE A 318 -16.09 9.14 -6.20
CA ILE A 318 -14.79 9.16 -5.51
C ILE A 318 -14.56 7.78 -4.87
N ASP A 319 -13.31 7.33 -4.85
CA ASP A 319 -12.86 6.08 -4.19
C ASP A 319 -13.58 4.79 -4.65
N TYR A 320 -14.21 4.80 -5.82
CA TYR A 320 -14.78 3.59 -6.41
C TYR A 320 -13.75 2.87 -7.28
N ASP A 321 -13.20 1.79 -6.75
CA ASP A 321 -12.35 0.84 -7.46
C ASP A 321 -12.97 -0.57 -7.33
N PRO A 322 -13.67 -1.06 -8.37
CA PRO A 322 -14.35 -2.35 -8.29
C PRO A 322 -13.37 -3.52 -8.11
N VAL A 323 -12.13 -3.40 -8.60
CA VAL A 323 -11.13 -4.45 -8.44
C VAL A 323 -10.67 -4.53 -6.99
N ARG A 324 -10.42 -3.39 -6.36
CA ARG A 324 -10.04 -3.33 -4.94
C ARG A 324 -11.17 -3.79 -4.02
N LEU A 325 -12.42 -3.40 -4.31
CA LEU A 325 -13.58 -3.85 -3.53
C LEU A 325 -13.75 -5.37 -3.62
N TYR A 326 -13.72 -5.92 -4.84
CA TYR A 326 -13.77 -7.36 -5.07
C TYR A 326 -12.63 -8.11 -4.36
N LEU A 327 -11.41 -7.59 -4.43
CA LEU A 327 -10.26 -8.17 -3.75
C LEU A 327 -10.42 -8.17 -2.21
N SER A 328 -11.02 -7.11 -1.64
CA SER A 328 -11.31 -7.07 -0.20
C SER A 328 -12.27 -8.19 0.18
N GLU A 329 -13.37 -8.35 -0.56
CA GLU A 329 -14.35 -9.41 -0.30
C GLU A 329 -13.74 -10.81 -0.44
N LEU A 330 -12.86 -11.03 -1.44
CA LEU A 330 -12.12 -12.29 -1.58
C LEU A 330 -11.20 -12.57 -0.38
N ARG A 331 -10.50 -11.55 0.12
CA ARG A 331 -9.59 -11.68 1.27
C ARG A 331 -10.36 -11.91 2.56
N ASP A 332 -11.49 -11.25 2.75
CA ASP A 332 -12.35 -11.43 3.91
C ASP A 332 -12.99 -12.83 3.91
N ALA A 333 -13.38 -13.35 2.75
CA ALA A 333 -14.01 -14.66 2.64
C ALA A 333 -13.03 -15.84 2.62
N PHE A 334 -11.86 -15.68 1.99
CA PHE A 334 -10.94 -16.79 1.66
C PHE A 334 -9.48 -16.54 2.06
N GLY A 335 -9.19 -15.45 2.78
CA GLY A 335 -7.83 -15.11 3.21
C GLY A 335 -7.17 -16.19 4.06
N ASP A 336 -7.95 -17.05 4.72
CA ASP A 336 -7.44 -18.17 5.51
C ASP A 336 -6.90 -19.31 4.63
N LEU A 337 -7.40 -19.41 3.40
CA LEU A 337 -7.16 -20.50 2.45
C LEU A 337 -6.18 -20.12 1.35
N ALA A 338 -6.19 -18.85 0.94
CA ALA A 338 -5.43 -18.36 -0.20
C ALA A 338 -4.79 -16.99 0.06
N LEU A 339 -3.77 -16.69 -0.75
CA LEU A 339 -3.19 -15.37 -0.91
C LEU A 339 -3.61 -14.81 -2.27
N PHE A 340 -3.98 -13.53 -2.30
CA PHE A 340 -4.46 -12.84 -3.49
C PHE A 340 -3.53 -11.68 -3.84
N PHE A 341 -3.07 -11.64 -5.09
CA PHE A 341 -2.07 -10.71 -5.59
C PHE A 341 -2.62 -9.99 -6.82
N TYR A 342 -2.43 -8.67 -6.90
CA TYR A 342 -2.91 -7.87 -8.02
C TYR A 342 -2.07 -6.61 -8.22
N ASP A 343 -2.15 -6.04 -9.41
CA ASP A 343 -1.50 -4.79 -9.77
C ASP A 343 -2.52 -3.64 -9.72
N PRO A 344 -2.43 -2.74 -8.72
CA PRO A 344 -3.41 -1.66 -8.55
C PRO A 344 -3.38 -0.61 -9.67
N TYR A 345 -2.38 -0.63 -10.55
CA TYR A 345 -2.26 0.32 -11.66
C TYR A 345 -2.70 -0.28 -12.98
N GLY A 346 -3.97 -0.70 -13.04
CA GLY A 346 -4.60 -1.20 -14.26
C GLY A 346 -4.34 -2.67 -14.57
N GLY A 347 -3.92 -3.46 -13.57
CA GLY A 347 -3.80 -4.90 -13.70
C GLY A 347 -5.14 -5.56 -14.05
N THR A 348 -5.12 -6.48 -15.00
CA THR A 348 -6.32 -7.21 -15.45
C THR A 348 -6.39 -8.64 -14.93
N VAL A 349 -5.46 -9.01 -14.04
CA VAL A 349 -5.37 -10.35 -13.47
C VAL A 349 -5.17 -10.24 -11.96
N ILE A 350 -5.97 -10.99 -11.20
CA ILE A 350 -5.70 -11.30 -9.79
C ILE A 350 -5.11 -12.70 -9.75
N ALA A 351 -3.89 -12.83 -9.25
CA ALA A 351 -3.20 -14.10 -9.10
C ALA A 351 -3.45 -14.67 -7.70
N VAL A 352 -3.77 -15.96 -7.63
CA VAL A 352 -4.15 -16.66 -6.40
C VAL A 352 -3.14 -17.77 -6.11
N LEU A 353 -2.67 -17.82 -4.87
CA LEU A 353 -1.80 -18.88 -4.37
C LEU A 353 -2.47 -19.55 -3.17
N TRP A 354 -2.65 -20.86 -3.22
CA TRP A 354 -3.20 -21.63 -2.10
C TRP A 354 -2.19 -21.72 -0.96
N LYS A 355 -2.67 -21.59 0.28
CA LYS A 355 -1.85 -21.81 1.48
C LYS A 355 -1.75 -23.31 1.73
N PRO A 356 -0.57 -23.96 1.66
CA PRO A 356 -0.47 -25.42 1.78
C PRO A 356 -1.11 -25.97 3.06
N ASN A 357 -0.87 -25.32 4.20
CA ASN A 357 -1.41 -25.72 5.51
C ASN A 357 -2.95 -25.63 5.60
N ALA A 358 -3.60 -24.92 4.67
CA ALA A 358 -5.06 -24.85 4.63
C ALA A 358 -5.71 -26.12 4.03
N PHE A 359 -4.94 -26.87 3.23
CA PHE A 359 -5.37 -28.07 2.53
C PHE A 359 -5.08 -29.37 3.30
N GLU A 360 -4.35 -29.29 4.40
CA GLU A 360 -4.20 -30.41 5.34
C GLU A 360 -5.58 -30.81 5.90
N PRO A 361 -5.94 -32.11 5.91
CA PRO A 361 -7.20 -32.59 6.48
C PRO A 361 -7.31 -32.19 7.96
N LYS A 362 -8.38 -31.48 8.32
CA LYS A 362 -8.64 -31.09 9.72
C LYS A 362 -9.83 -31.85 10.30
N PRO A 363 -9.85 -32.17 11.60
CA PRO A 363 -11.02 -32.78 12.25
C PRO A 363 -12.27 -31.96 12.02
N PHE A 364 -13.41 -32.63 11.79
CA PHE A 364 -14.68 -31.96 11.58
C PHE A 364 -15.07 -31.07 12.77
N LYS A 365 -15.30 -29.78 12.49
CA LYS A 365 -15.86 -28.80 13.42
C LYS A 365 -16.80 -27.89 12.65
N THR A 366 -18.02 -27.69 13.15
CA THR A 366 -19.04 -26.86 12.50
C THR A 366 -18.57 -25.43 12.24
N SER A 367 -17.74 -24.86 13.13
CA SER A 367 -17.15 -23.53 12.98
C SER A 367 -16.11 -23.41 11.86
N LEU A 368 -15.60 -24.53 11.32
CA LEU A 368 -14.54 -24.57 10.31
C LEU A 368 -15.04 -25.07 8.94
N MET A 369 -16.35 -25.00 8.71
CA MET A 369 -16.99 -25.49 7.49
C MET A 369 -17.02 -24.49 6.34
N ASN A 370 -16.70 -23.22 6.59
CA ASN A 370 -16.66 -22.22 5.52
C ASN A 370 -15.70 -22.66 4.40
N ALA A 371 -16.18 -22.63 3.16
CA ALA A 371 -15.43 -23.02 1.96
C ALA A 371 -14.84 -24.45 1.99
N ARG A 372 -15.38 -25.34 2.86
CA ARG A 372 -14.85 -26.69 3.10
C ARG A 372 -15.92 -27.75 2.92
N ARG A 373 -15.50 -28.95 2.53
CA ARG A 373 -16.34 -30.16 2.44
C ARG A 373 -15.87 -31.23 3.41
N VAL A 374 -16.79 -32.08 3.84
CA VAL A 374 -16.51 -33.21 4.71
C VAL A 374 -16.07 -34.41 3.87
N LYS A 375 -15.01 -35.09 4.31
CA LYS A 375 -14.57 -36.39 3.78
C LYS A 375 -14.53 -37.39 4.93
N VAL A 376 -15.24 -38.50 4.76
CA VAL A 376 -15.31 -39.58 5.75
C VAL A 376 -14.46 -40.74 5.23
N ASN A 377 -13.41 -41.09 5.97
CA ASN A 377 -12.58 -42.26 5.72
C ASN A 377 -12.54 -43.08 7.02
N ASP A 378 -12.85 -44.38 6.96
CA ASP A 378 -12.74 -45.32 8.09
C ASP A 378 -13.29 -44.76 9.42
N ASP A 379 -14.55 -44.28 9.41
CA ASP A 379 -15.28 -43.66 10.53
C ASP A 379 -14.70 -42.33 11.08
N VAL A 380 -13.66 -41.76 10.46
CA VAL A 380 -13.11 -40.46 10.82
C VAL A 380 -13.58 -39.38 9.83
N ALA A 381 -14.36 -38.42 10.33
CA ALA A 381 -14.81 -37.26 9.58
C ALA A 381 -13.72 -36.16 9.59
N THR A 382 -13.17 -35.86 8.42
CA THR A 382 -12.22 -34.76 8.19
C THR A 382 -12.81 -33.71 7.26
N THR A 383 -12.22 -32.54 7.24
CA THR A 383 -12.62 -31.41 6.39
C THR A 383 -11.46 -30.96 5.53
N VAL A 384 -11.74 -30.68 4.26
CA VAL A 384 -10.78 -30.17 3.28
C VAL A 384 -11.43 -29.02 2.49
N PRO A 385 -10.66 -28.04 2.00
CA PRO A 385 -11.18 -27.00 1.11
C PRO A 385 -11.94 -27.58 -0.09
N ASN A 386 -13.11 -27.03 -0.40
CA ASN A 386 -13.86 -27.41 -1.59
C ASN A 386 -13.49 -26.47 -2.75
N VAL A 387 -12.40 -26.80 -3.45
CA VAL A 387 -11.83 -25.93 -4.49
C VAL A 387 -12.85 -25.57 -5.57
N GLU A 388 -13.66 -26.53 -6.03
CA GLU A 388 -14.67 -26.28 -7.07
C GLU A 388 -15.71 -25.24 -6.61
N ALA A 389 -16.21 -25.37 -5.38
CA ALA A 389 -17.13 -24.39 -4.81
C ALA A 389 -16.47 -23.02 -4.63
N ILE A 390 -15.23 -22.98 -4.12
CA ILE A 390 -14.48 -21.71 -3.94
C ILE A 390 -14.30 -20.99 -5.29
N LEU A 391 -13.93 -21.72 -6.35
CA LEU A 391 -13.78 -21.14 -7.69
C LEU A 391 -15.12 -20.62 -8.22
N GLN A 392 -16.23 -21.29 -7.91
CA GLN A 392 -17.55 -20.80 -8.27
C GLN A 392 -17.91 -19.54 -7.48
N ASP A 393 -17.60 -19.49 -6.19
CA ASP A 393 -17.79 -18.29 -5.36
C ASP A 393 -16.96 -17.11 -5.87
N PHE A 394 -15.73 -17.34 -6.34
CA PHE A 394 -14.93 -16.30 -7.00
C PHE A 394 -15.70 -15.67 -8.17
N ARG A 395 -16.41 -16.47 -8.99
CA ARG A 395 -17.22 -15.96 -10.10
C ARG A 395 -18.48 -15.23 -9.62
N ILE A 396 -19.14 -15.75 -8.59
CA ILE A 396 -20.38 -15.19 -8.05
C ILE A 396 -20.11 -13.82 -7.42
N ILE A 397 -19.12 -13.73 -6.52
CA ILE A 397 -18.73 -12.47 -5.88
C ILE A 397 -18.26 -11.45 -6.93
N GLY A 398 -17.56 -11.94 -7.96
CA GLY A 398 -17.03 -11.12 -9.04
C GLY A 398 -17.97 -10.92 -10.23
N GLU A 399 -19.28 -11.14 -10.07
CA GLU A 399 -20.23 -11.07 -11.19
C GLU A 399 -20.13 -9.71 -11.93
N GLY A 400 -20.02 -9.76 -13.26
CA GLY A 400 -19.84 -8.58 -14.11
C GLY A 400 -18.42 -7.99 -14.13
N LEU A 401 -17.54 -8.39 -13.21
CA LEU A 401 -16.12 -8.01 -13.19
C LEU A 401 -15.20 -9.15 -13.66
N VAL A 402 -15.48 -10.40 -13.27
CA VAL A 402 -14.66 -11.56 -13.62
C VAL A 402 -15.02 -12.04 -15.02
N LYS A 403 -14.02 -12.06 -15.90
CA LYS A 403 -14.16 -12.53 -17.29
C LYS A 403 -13.98 -14.05 -17.40
N ARG A 404 -12.96 -14.60 -16.73
CA ARG A 404 -12.71 -16.04 -16.67
C ARG A 404 -11.75 -16.40 -15.53
N LEU A 405 -11.77 -17.67 -15.15
CA LEU A 405 -10.79 -18.27 -14.25
C LEU A 405 -9.88 -19.21 -15.05
N GLU A 406 -8.58 -19.13 -14.83
CA GLU A 406 -7.58 -20.04 -15.41
C GLU A 406 -6.92 -20.81 -14.28
N LEU A 407 -7.08 -22.14 -14.30
CA LEU A 407 -6.43 -23.05 -13.38
C LEU A 407 -5.06 -23.42 -13.95
N ARG A 408 -4.00 -23.16 -13.19
CA ARG A 408 -2.62 -23.45 -13.60
C ARG A 408 -2.09 -24.73 -12.97
N THR A 409 -2.66 -25.11 -11.83
CA THR A 409 -2.22 -26.26 -11.04
C THR A 409 -3.40 -27.12 -10.65
N GLU A 410 -3.39 -28.39 -11.06
CA GLU A 410 -4.39 -29.39 -10.64
C GLU A 410 -4.04 -30.07 -9.31
N LYS A 411 -2.87 -29.78 -8.71
CA LYS A 411 -2.39 -30.38 -7.45
C LYS A 411 -3.40 -30.29 -6.28
N TRP A 412 -4.32 -29.34 -6.34
CA TRP A 412 -5.28 -29.04 -5.27
C TRP A 412 -6.70 -29.52 -5.57
N VAL A 413 -6.93 -30.07 -6.77
CA VAL A 413 -8.20 -30.72 -7.12
C VAL A 413 -8.15 -32.13 -6.54
N VAL A 414 -8.99 -32.38 -5.52
CA VAL A 414 -9.13 -33.70 -4.85
C VAL A 414 -10.41 -34.37 -5.29
#